data_AF-A0A1H4QQD2-F1
#
_entry.id   AF-A0A1H4QQD2-F1
#
_cell.length_a   1.000
_cell.length_b   1.000
_cell.length_c   1.000
_cell.angle_alpha   90.00
_cell.angle_beta   90.00
_cell.angle_gamma   90.00
#
_symmetry.space_group_name_H-M   'P 1'
#
loop_
_entity.id
_entity.type
_entity.pdbx_description
1 polymer ?
#
loop_
_entity_poly.entity_id
_entity_poly.type
_entity_poly.pdbx_seq_one_letter_code
_entity_poly.pdbx_strand_id
1 'polypeptide(L)'
;MKVNSIWSSSRWKGSSAVQLQGETVRKEQQFLLQELQKAHKVWTNSQAQFDFALGKDQIDYAICCMEAAEKRYEMLLKQARELHFNIQDIKDRPSPAEVMQWSSNM
;
A
#
# COMPACT_ATOMS: atom_id res chain seq x y z
N MET A 1 65.40 12.33 -17.04
CA MET A 1 64.97 12.01 -15.66
C MET A 1 63.46 11.98 -15.63
N LYS A 2 62.87 10.89 -15.12
CA LYS A 2 61.41 10.69 -14.97
C LYS A 2 60.95 11.42 -13.71
N VAL A 3 59.84 12.17 -13.79
CA VAL A 3 58.85 12.16 -12.71
C VAL A 3 57.46 12.39 -13.31
N ASN A 4 56.72 11.29 -13.36
CA ASN A 4 55.30 11.22 -13.69
C ASN A 4 54.57 11.38 -12.33
N SER A 5 53.80 12.44 -12.13
CA SER A 5 52.87 12.52 -11.00
C SER A 5 51.45 12.62 -11.53
N ILE A 6 50.95 11.43 -11.89
CA ILE A 6 49.53 11.13 -11.98
C ILE A 6 48.94 11.36 -10.58
N TRP A 7 48.26 12.47 -10.35
CA TRP A 7 47.39 12.60 -9.19
C TRP A 7 46.09 11.84 -9.48
N SER A 8 46.14 10.52 -9.25
CA SER A 8 44.95 9.70 -9.04
C SER A 8 44.53 9.83 -7.58
N SER A 9 43.62 10.75 -7.28
CA SER A 9 42.89 10.73 -6.01
C SER A 9 41.42 10.42 -6.28
N SER A 10 41.16 9.11 -6.38
CA SER A 10 40.04 8.45 -5.74
C SER A 10 38.68 9.16 -5.81
N ARG A 11 38.01 8.99 -6.96
CA ARG A 11 36.57 9.19 -7.13
C ARG A 11 35.80 8.11 -6.34
N TRP A 12 35.66 8.30 -5.03
CA TRP A 12 34.77 7.52 -4.19
C TRP A 12 33.76 8.47 -3.57
N LYS A 13 32.54 8.51 -4.12
CA LYS A 13 31.32 9.07 -3.50
C LYS A 13 30.15 8.80 -4.45
N GLY A 14 29.42 7.71 -4.22
CA GLY A 14 28.24 7.38 -5.02
C GLY A 14 27.42 6.20 -4.51
N SER A 15 28.03 5.23 -3.83
CA SER A 15 27.34 3.98 -3.49
C SER A 15 26.38 4.09 -2.28
N SER A 16 26.71 4.85 -1.23
CA SER A 16 25.87 4.92 -0.02
C SER A 16 24.52 5.61 -0.25
N ALA A 17 24.45 6.68 -1.04
CA ALA A 17 23.20 7.39 -1.26
C ALA A 17 22.19 6.55 -2.06
N VAL A 18 22.69 5.82 -3.08
CA VAL A 18 21.87 4.92 -3.90
C VAL A 18 21.37 3.71 -3.09
N GLN A 19 22.21 3.16 -2.20
CA GLN A 19 21.80 2.06 -1.31
C GLN A 19 20.73 2.48 -0.30
N LEU A 20 20.88 3.65 0.33
CA LEU A 20 19.87 4.17 1.27
C LEU A 20 18.53 4.41 0.58
N GLN A 21 18.55 4.96 -0.65
CA GLN A 21 17.33 5.24 -1.40
C GLN A 21 16.60 3.96 -1.87
N GLY A 22 17.33 2.90 -2.20
CA GLY A 22 16.71 1.60 -2.49
C GLY A 22 16.06 0.95 -1.26
N GLU A 23 16.63 1.14 -0.06
CA GLU A 23 16.08 0.60 1.18
C GLU A 23 14.84 1.36 1.65
N THR A 24 14.79 2.69 1.47
CA THR A 24 13.60 3.50 1.81
C THR A 24 12.41 3.10 0.95
N VAL A 25 12.60 2.95 -0.38
CA VAL A 25 11.53 2.54 -1.30
C VAL A 25 10.96 1.17 -0.92
N ARG A 26 11.82 0.20 -0.56
CA ARG A 26 11.34 -1.12 -0.12
C ARG A 26 10.52 -1.05 1.17
N LYS A 27 10.92 -0.23 2.14
CA LYS A 27 10.17 -0.03 3.39
C LYS A 27 8.82 0.62 3.13
N GLU A 28 8.77 1.62 2.25
CA GLU A 28 7.52 2.27 1.83
C GLU A 28 6.57 1.29 1.14
N GLN A 29 7.09 0.44 0.24
CA GLN A 29 6.30 -0.62 -0.41
C GLN A 29 5.75 -1.63 0.60
N GLN A 30 6.57 -2.08 1.56
CA GLN A 30 6.12 -2.99 2.62
C GLN A 30 5.04 -2.35 3.50
N PHE A 31 5.21 -1.09 3.87
CA PHE A 31 4.22 -0.35 4.64
C PHE A 31 2.90 -0.24 3.86
N LEU A 32 2.96 0.08 2.58
CA LEU A 32 1.80 0.20 1.72
C LEU A 32 1.03 -1.11 1.60
N LEU A 33 1.73 -2.23 1.45
CA LEU A 33 1.14 -3.57 1.46
C LEU A 33 0.41 -3.87 2.78
N GLN A 34 1.04 -3.56 3.91
CA GLN A 34 0.43 -3.76 5.22
C GLN A 34 -0.84 -2.91 5.39
N GLU A 35 -0.83 -1.67 4.91
CA GLU A 35 -1.99 -0.79 4.97
C GLU A 35 -3.13 -1.28 4.06
N LEU A 36 -2.82 -1.79 2.87
CA LEU A 36 -3.81 -2.42 1.98
C LEU A 36 -4.47 -3.63 2.64
N GLN A 37 -3.68 -4.50 3.26
CA GLN A 37 -4.20 -5.66 4.00
C GLN A 37 -5.06 -5.24 5.19
N LYS A 38 -4.64 -4.21 5.94
CA LYS A 38 -5.44 -3.68 7.06
C LYS A 38 -6.76 -3.12 6.59
N ALA A 39 -6.76 -2.29 5.55
CA ALA A 39 -7.98 -1.71 4.99
C ALA A 39 -8.96 -2.82 4.55
N HIS A 40 -8.46 -3.84 3.87
CA HIS A 40 -9.25 -5.01 3.51
C HIS A 40 -9.79 -5.77 4.73
N LYS A 41 -9.00 -5.93 5.78
CA LYS A 41 -9.46 -6.58 7.01
C LYS A 41 -10.58 -5.81 7.72
N VAL A 42 -10.48 -4.47 7.81
CA VAL A 42 -11.58 -3.69 8.41
C VAL A 42 -12.82 -3.73 7.52
N TRP A 43 -12.68 -3.79 6.19
CA TRP A 43 -13.81 -4.09 5.31
C TRP A 43 -14.50 -5.38 5.70
N THR A 44 -13.79 -6.51 5.68
CA THR A 44 -14.38 -7.84 5.95
C THR A 44 -15.00 -7.91 7.34
N ASN A 45 -14.37 -7.27 8.32
CA ASN A 45 -14.91 -7.17 9.67
C ASN A 45 -16.19 -6.34 9.73
N SER A 46 -16.26 -5.24 8.98
CA SER A 46 -17.43 -4.36 8.97
C SER A 46 -18.61 -5.02 8.26
N GLN A 47 -18.37 -5.82 7.23
CA GLN A 47 -19.39 -6.69 6.64
C GLN A 47 -19.95 -7.69 7.65
N ALA A 48 -19.08 -8.39 8.38
CA ALA A 48 -19.54 -9.29 9.44
C ALA A 48 -20.32 -8.53 10.52
N GLN A 49 -19.90 -7.33 10.90
CA GLN A 49 -20.65 -6.49 11.84
C GLN A 49 -22.02 -6.11 11.29
N PHE A 50 -22.12 -5.79 10.01
CA PHE A 50 -23.40 -5.49 9.35
C PHE A 50 -24.33 -6.70 9.38
N ASP A 51 -23.82 -7.89 9.04
CA ASP A 51 -24.60 -9.14 9.01
C ASP A 51 -25.18 -9.52 10.39
N PHE A 52 -24.47 -9.19 11.47
CA PHE A 52 -24.89 -9.48 12.85
C PHE A 52 -25.51 -8.28 13.58
N ALA A 53 -25.62 -7.11 12.95
CA ALA A 53 -26.16 -5.91 13.57
C ALA A 53 -27.67 -6.05 13.82
N LEU A 54 -28.09 -5.80 15.07
CA LEU A 54 -29.51 -5.88 15.46
C LEU A 54 -30.16 -4.50 15.63
N GLY A 55 -29.33 -3.46 15.83
CA GLY A 55 -29.78 -2.10 16.08
C GLY A 55 -29.41 -1.16 14.95
N LYS A 56 -30.25 -0.14 14.72
CA LYS A 56 -30.02 0.89 13.70
C LYS A 56 -28.63 1.52 13.80
N ASP A 57 -28.19 1.88 15.01
CA ASP A 57 -26.88 2.51 15.20
C ASP A 57 -25.70 1.57 14.89
N GLN A 58 -25.89 0.26 15.08
CA GLN A 58 -24.89 -0.75 14.73
C GLN A 58 -24.80 -0.94 13.22
N ILE A 59 -25.94 -0.90 12.53
CA ILE A 59 -26.03 -0.92 11.07
C ILE A 59 -25.34 0.31 10.49
N ASP A 60 -25.69 1.51 10.99
CA ASP A 60 -25.11 2.77 10.54
C ASP A 60 -23.58 2.80 10.76
N TYR A 61 -23.12 2.29 11.91
CA TYR A 61 -21.70 2.16 12.20
C TYR A 61 -20.99 1.22 11.22
N ALA A 62 -21.56 0.04 10.97
CA ALA A 62 -20.97 -0.95 10.06
C ALA A 62 -20.86 -0.42 8.63
N ILE A 63 -21.91 0.26 8.12
CA ILE A 63 -21.88 0.92 6.80
C ILE A 63 -20.79 1.99 6.75
N CYS A 64 -20.72 2.87 7.74
CA CYS A 64 -19.70 3.92 7.81
C CYS A 64 -18.28 3.34 7.79
N CYS A 65 -18.05 2.25 8.52
CA CYS A 65 -16.76 1.56 8.52
C CYS A 65 -16.44 0.90 7.18
N MET A 66 -17.42 0.31 6.49
CA MET A 66 -17.25 -0.23 5.14
C MET A 66 -16.84 0.86 4.15
N GLU A 67 -17.58 1.97 4.09
CA GLU A 67 -17.27 3.09 3.19
C GLU A 67 -15.90 3.71 3.47
N ALA A 68 -15.52 3.83 4.75
CA ALA A 68 -14.23 4.36 5.14
C ALA A 68 -13.09 3.41 4.71
N ALA A 69 -13.28 2.10 4.87
CA ALA A 69 -12.34 1.07 4.44
C ALA A 69 -12.14 1.09 2.93
N GLU A 70 -13.24 1.23 2.16
CA GLU A 70 -13.22 1.36 0.71
C GLU A 70 -12.41 2.56 0.24
N LYS A 71 -12.78 3.76 0.71
CA LYS A 71 -12.09 5.01 0.36
C LYS A 71 -10.60 4.92 0.71
N ARG A 72 -10.25 4.33 1.85
CA ARG A 72 -8.86 4.11 2.24
C ARG A 72 -8.16 3.15 1.28
N TYR A 73 -8.79 2.04 0.90
CA TYR A 73 -8.22 1.08 -0.02
C TYR A 73 -7.95 1.70 -1.40
N GLU A 74 -8.89 2.48 -1.94
CA GLU A 74 -8.71 3.21 -3.19
C GLU A 74 -7.54 4.20 -3.15
N MET A 75 -7.42 4.96 -2.06
CA MET A 75 -6.31 5.89 -1.85
C MET A 75 -4.96 5.17 -1.82
N LEU A 76 -4.87 4.04 -1.13
CA LEU A 76 -3.66 3.22 -1.06
C LEU A 76 -3.31 2.62 -2.43
N LEU A 77 -4.30 2.20 -3.22
CA LEU A 77 -4.06 1.75 -4.59
C LEU A 77 -3.56 2.87 -5.51
N LYS A 78 -4.03 4.11 -5.33
CA LYS A 78 -3.50 5.28 -6.05
C LYS A 78 -2.02 5.48 -5.71
N GLN A 79 -1.67 5.45 -4.43
CA GLN A 79 -0.27 5.55 -3.96
C GLN A 79 0.60 4.42 -4.51
N ALA A 80 0.08 3.18 -4.58
CA ALA A 80 0.81 2.05 -5.14
C ALA A 80 1.19 2.28 -6.60
N ARG A 81 0.28 2.85 -7.39
CA ARG A 81 0.53 3.17 -8.80
C ARG A 81 1.60 4.26 -8.97
N GLU A 82 1.56 5.29 -8.13
CA GLU A 82 2.55 6.38 -8.14
C GLU A 82 3.96 5.88 -7.81
N LEU A 83 4.08 4.89 -6.93
CA LEU A 83 5.35 4.26 -6.56
C LEU A 83 5.81 3.16 -7.54
N HIS A 84 5.14 3.00 -8.69
CA HIS A 84 5.36 1.91 -9.65
C HIS A 84 5.38 0.51 -8.99
N PHE A 85 4.60 0.35 -7.91
CA PHE A 85 4.51 -0.90 -7.18
C PHE A 85 3.70 -1.92 -7.97
N ASN A 86 4.19 -3.15 -8.06
CA ASN A 86 3.47 -4.21 -8.75
C ASN A 86 2.34 -4.74 -7.86
N ILE A 87 1.13 -4.30 -8.17
CA ILE A 87 -0.12 -4.66 -7.46
C ILE A 87 -0.35 -6.19 -7.50
N GLN A 88 0.28 -6.92 -8.44
CA GLN A 88 0.19 -8.38 -8.54
C GLN A 88 0.84 -9.14 -7.38
N ASP A 89 1.70 -8.50 -6.58
CA ASP A 89 2.32 -9.11 -5.40
C ASP A 89 1.36 -9.20 -4.20
N ILE A 90 0.17 -8.58 -4.30
CA ILE A 90 -0.87 -8.61 -3.28
C ILE A 90 -1.62 -9.94 -3.41
N LYS A 91 -1.20 -10.96 -2.65
CA LYS A 91 -1.80 -12.31 -2.66
C LYS A 91 -3.28 -12.37 -2.27
N ASP A 92 -3.73 -11.43 -1.43
CA ASP A 92 -5.10 -11.39 -0.91
C ASP A 92 -5.92 -10.25 -1.55
N ARG A 93 -5.57 -9.86 -2.78
CA ARG A 93 -6.29 -8.80 -3.50
C ARG A 93 -7.70 -9.32 -3.84
N PRO A 94 -8.77 -8.66 -3.37
CA PRO A 94 -10.12 -8.94 -3.87
C PRO A 94 -10.12 -8.68 -5.38
N SER A 95 -10.62 -9.64 -6.14
CA SER A 95 -10.66 -9.57 -7.59
C SER A 95 -11.39 -8.30 -8.03
N PRO A 96 -11.05 -7.68 -9.17
CA PRO A 96 -11.77 -6.52 -9.67
C PRO A 96 -13.30 -6.75 -9.77
N ALA A 97 -13.74 -8.00 -9.95
CA ALA A 97 -15.14 -8.38 -9.94
C ALA A 97 -15.77 -8.30 -8.54
N GLU A 98 -15.06 -8.74 -7.49
CA GLU A 98 -15.49 -8.58 -6.09
C GLU A 98 -15.54 -7.10 -5.70
N VAL A 99 -14.52 -6.32 -6.11
CA VAL A 99 -14.50 -4.87 -5.88
C VAL A 99 -15.65 -4.16 -6.60
N MET A 100 -15.98 -4.57 -7.83
CA MET A 100 -17.14 -3.99 -8.54
C MET A 100 -18.48 -4.42 -7.94
N GLN A 101 -18.59 -5.65 -7.43
CA GLN A 101 -19.78 -6.10 -6.70
C GLN A 101 -20.05 -5.26 -5.45
N TRP A 102 -19.02 -4.67 -4.82
CA TRP A 102 -19.17 -3.78 -3.68
C TRP A 102 -19.98 -2.52 -4.02
N SER A 103 -19.76 -1.94 -5.20
CA SER A 103 -20.46 -0.73 -5.68
C SER A 103 -21.88 -0.98 -6.21
N SER A 104 -22.21 -2.23 -6.60
CA SER A 104 -23.52 -2.58 -7.18
C SER A 104 -24.57 -3.00 -6.15
N ASN A 105 -24.17 -3.29 -4.91
CA ASN A 105 -25.06 -3.76 -3.84
C ASN A 105 -25.34 -2.70 -2.75
N MET A 106 -24.94 -1.44 -2.97
CA MET A 106 -25.35 -0.28 -2.17
C MET A 106 -26.49 0.48 -2.86
#